data_AF-A0A7Y5W6Y6-F1
#
_entry.id   AF-A0A7Y5W6Y6-F1
#
_cell.length_a   1.000
_cell.length_b   1.000
_cell.length_c   1.000
_cell.angle_alpha   90.00
_cell.angle_beta   90.00
_cell.angle_gamma   90.00
#
_symmetry.space_group_name_H-M   'P 1'
#
loop_
_entity.id
_entity.type
_entity.pdbx_description
1 polymer ?
#
loop_
_entity_poly.entity_id
_entity_poly.type
_entity_poly.pdbx_seq_one_letter_code
_entity_poly.pdbx_strand_id
1 'polypeptide(L)'
;MTVVLAGDGRLLERLCQPELVPLASRIRTRLITEAASREELSELLSHALAKAGNATLMTPQLRDTLVDHAAGKYRLLISLLAEGVVLTRAKLREALAVKNERLGEALESL
;
A
#
# COMPACT_ATOMS: atom_id res chain seq x y z
N MET A 1 -6.96 27.27 12.42
CA MET A 1 -6.61 26.45 11.24
C MET A 1 -5.18 25.99 11.38
N THR A 2 -4.88 24.72 11.13
CA THR A 2 -3.54 24.14 11.22
C THR A 2 -3.06 23.78 9.83
N VAL A 3 -1.87 24.23 9.45
CA VAL A 3 -1.25 23.91 8.15
C VAL A 3 -0.17 22.87 8.39
N VAL A 4 -0.19 21.79 7.60
CA VAL A 4 0.84 20.73 7.62
C VAL A 4 1.56 20.76 6.28
N LEU A 5 2.89 20.90 6.33
CA LEU A 5 3.77 20.83 5.17
C LEU A 5 4.47 19.47 5.17
N ALA A 6 4.43 18.74 4.06
CA ALA A 6 5.07 17.44 3.89
C ALA A 6 5.94 17.43 2.64
N GLY A 7 7.11 16.81 2.73
CA GLY A 7 8.09 16.75 1.66
C GLY A 7 9.29 15.90 2.05
N ASP A 8 10.27 15.81 1.15
CA ASP A 8 11.55 15.17 1.42
C ASP A 8 12.53 16.15 2.10
N GLY A 9 13.79 15.73 2.30
CA GLY A 9 14.83 16.57 2.89
C GLY A 9 15.04 17.92 2.18
N ARG A 10 14.70 18.03 0.88
CA ARG A 10 14.85 19.26 0.10
C ARG A 10 13.86 20.34 0.52
N LEU A 11 12.73 19.95 1.12
CA LEU A 11 11.79 20.91 1.70
C LEU A 11 12.46 21.70 2.83
N LEU A 12 13.24 21.02 3.66
CA LEU A 12 13.95 21.66 4.76
C LEU A 12 15.02 22.62 4.24
N GLU A 13 15.77 22.22 3.21
CA GLU A 13 16.76 23.08 2.54
C GLU A 13 16.11 24.35 1.97
N ARG A 14 14.94 24.22 1.33
CA ARG A 14 14.18 25.37 0.80
C ARG A 14 13.68 26.29 1.89
N LEU A 15 13.25 25.75 3.03
CA LEU A 15 12.79 26.56 4.17
C LEU A 15 13.91 27.41 4.79
N CYS A 16 15.18 27.03 4.58
CA CYS A 16 16.33 27.81 5.02
C CYS A 16 16.68 28.98 4.08
N GLN A 17 16.02 29.12 2.93
CA GLN A 17 16.24 30.26 2.03
C GLN A 17 15.79 31.58 2.66
N PRO A 18 16.48 32.71 2.40
CA PRO A 18 16.23 33.99 3.08
C PRO A 18 14.76 34.46 3.02
N GLU A 19 14.09 34.19 1.90
CA GLU A 19 12.69 34.54 1.66
C GLU A 19 11.71 33.75 2.53
N LEU A 20 12.09 32.56 2.99
CA LEU A 20 11.24 31.61 3.72
C LEU A 20 11.64 31.45 5.20
N VAL A 21 12.69 32.11 5.67
CA VAL A 21 13.11 32.12 7.08
C VAL A 21 11.98 32.51 8.05
N PRO A 22 11.13 33.53 7.76
CA PRO A 22 10.00 33.86 8.64
C PRO A 22 8.95 32.75 8.74
N LEU A 23 8.82 31.91 7.70
CA LEU A 23 7.94 30.76 7.69
C LEU A 23 8.57 29.60 8.47
N ALA A 24 9.84 29.30 8.20
CA ALA A 24 10.58 28.20 8.81
C ALA A 24 10.70 28.32 10.34
N SER A 25 10.88 29.54 10.84
CA SER A 25 10.95 29.84 12.28
C SER A 25 9.61 29.67 13.02
N ARG A 26 8.48 29.71 12.29
CA ARG A 26 7.14 29.49 12.86
C ARG A 26 6.74 28.02 12.94
N ILE A 27 7.46 27.14 12.25
CA ILE A 27 7.24 25.69 12.31
C ILE A 27 7.90 25.13 13.58
N ARG A 28 7.09 24.94 14.62
CA ARG A 28 7.56 24.47 15.94
C ARG A 28 7.78 22.96 16.03
N THR A 29 6.95 22.19 15.31
CA THR A 29 6.98 20.73 15.34
C THR A 29 7.41 20.22 13.98
N ARG A 30 8.43 19.36 13.97
CA ARG A 30 8.95 18.71 12.76
C ARG A 30 8.91 17.21 13.01
N LEU A 31 8.22 16.48 12.14
CA LEU A 31 8.21 15.02 12.16
C LEU A 31 9.11 14.55 11.02
N ILE A 32 10.20 13.86 11.36
CA ILE A 32 11.07 13.22 10.39
C ILE A 32 10.53 11.79 10.21
N THR A 33 10.09 11.48 9.00
CA THR A 33 9.66 10.12 8.65
C THR A 33 10.88 9.33 8.21
N GLU A 34 11.23 8.30 8.98
CA GLU A 34 12.31 7.37 8.63
C GLU A 34 11.79 6.22 7.77
N ALA A 35 12.71 5.46 7.20
CA ALA A 35 12.37 4.23 6.50
C ALA A 35 11.73 3.25 7.49
N ALA A 36 10.65 2.60 7.07
CA ALA A 36 9.97 1.59 7.86
C ALA A 36 10.89 0.42 8.19
N SER A 37 10.77 -0.15 9.38
CA SER A 37 11.40 -1.45 9.67
C SER A 37 10.71 -2.58 8.91
N ARG A 38 11.37 -3.73 8.82
CA ARG A 38 10.80 -4.94 8.19
C ARG A 38 9.52 -5.38 8.92
N GLU A 39 9.53 -5.25 10.24
CA GLU A 39 8.44 -5.63 11.13
C GLU A 39 7.22 -4.74 10.91
N GLU A 40 7.42 -3.41 10.84
CA GLU A 40 6.36 -2.43 10.57
C GLU A 40 5.71 -2.67 9.19
N LEU A 41 6.52 -2.98 8.18
CA LEU A 41 6.01 -3.31 6.84
C LEU A 41 5.21 -4.62 6.83
N SER A 42 5.65 -5.64 7.57
CA SER A 42 4.93 -6.91 7.67
C SER A 42 3.60 -6.76 8.41
N GLU A 43 3.56 -5.93 9.46
CA GLU A 43 2.34 -5.61 10.19
C GLU A 43 1.36 -4.82 9.31
N LEU A 44 1.85 -3.79 8.61
CA LEU A 44 1.04 -3.03 7.65
C LEU A 44 0.48 -3.92 6.55
N LEU A 45 1.28 -4.83 6.00
CA LEU A 45 0.86 -5.78 4.98
C LEU A 45 -0.24 -6.71 5.51
N SER A 46 -0.08 -7.21 6.73
CA SER A 46 -1.08 -8.07 7.39
C SER A 46 -2.39 -7.31 7.62
N HIS A 47 -2.32 -6.07 8.09
CA HIS A 47 -3.48 -5.20 8.29
C HIS A 47 -4.19 -4.90 6.96
N ALA A 48 -3.44 -4.59 5.91
CA ALA A 48 -3.99 -4.29 4.60
C ALA A 48 -4.64 -5.53 3.93
N LEU A 49 -4.05 -6.73 4.10
CA LEU A 49 -4.66 -7.99 3.66
C LEU A 49 -5.94 -8.33 4.44
N ALA A 50 -5.96 -8.09 5.75
CA ALA A 50 -7.17 -8.24 6.56
C ALA A 50 -8.28 -7.29 6.06
N LYS A 51 -7.93 -6.04 5.76
CA LYS A 51 -8.87 -5.05 5.19
C LYS A 51 -9.35 -5.41 3.77
N ALA A 52 -8.52 -6.09 2.98
CA ALA A 52 -8.90 -6.59 1.67
C ALA A 52 -9.86 -7.80 1.74
N GLY A 53 -10.08 -8.39 2.93
CA GLY A 53 -11.09 -9.43 3.15
C GLY A 53 -10.67 -10.83 2.69
N ASN A 54 -9.40 -11.04 2.31
CA ASN A 54 -8.88 -12.36 1.97
C ASN A 54 -7.43 -12.49 2.43
N ALA A 55 -7.23 -13.14 3.57
CA ALA A 55 -5.91 -13.39 4.14
C ALA A 55 -5.08 -14.41 3.32
N THR A 56 -5.74 -15.23 2.50
CA THR A 56 -5.13 -16.27 1.65
C THR A 56 -4.75 -15.75 0.26
N LEU A 57 -4.98 -14.45 0.00
CA LEU A 57 -4.75 -13.82 -1.29
C LEU A 57 -3.25 -13.77 -1.68
N MET A 58 -2.36 -13.90 -0.69
CA MET A 58 -0.91 -13.96 -0.88
C MET A 58 -0.31 -15.14 -0.12
N THR A 59 0.66 -15.81 -0.75
CA THR A 59 1.47 -16.83 -0.08
C THR A 59 2.45 -16.19 0.91
N PRO A 60 2.88 -16.90 1.96
CA PRO A 60 3.87 -16.40 2.91
C PRO A 60 5.16 -15.91 2.23
N GLN A 61 5.64 -16.65 1.23
CA GLN A 61 6.85 -16.33 0.47
C GLN A 61 6.71 -15.03 -0.34
N LEU A 62 5.52 -14.76 -0.90
CA LEU A 62 5.27 -13.51 -1.62
C LEU A 62 5.23 -12.32 -0.66
N ARG A 63 4.71 -12.49 0.55
CA ARG A 63 4.74 -11.44 1.59
C ARG A 63 6.16 -11.05 1.95
N ASP A 64 7.03 -12.04 2.24
CA ASP A 64 8.43 -11.77 2.59
C ASP A 64 9.16 -11.07 1.45
N THR A 65 8.97 -11.54 0.21
CA THR A 65 9.58 -10.91 -0.97
C THR A 65 9.14 -9.46 -1.15
N LEU A 66 7.85 -9.15 -0.93
CA LEU A 66 7.32 -7.79 -1.04
C LEU A 66 7.84 -6.86 0.05
N VAL A 67 7.97 -7.36 1.28
CA VAL A 67 8.53 -6.60 2.40
C VAL A 67 10.01 -6.29 2.14
N ASP A 68 10.78 -7.29 1.70
CA ASP A 68 12.20 -7.12 1.38
C ASP A 68 12.40 -6.19 0.16
N HIS A 69 11.54 -6.30 -0.86
CA HIS A 69 11.56 -5.42 -2.03
C HIS A 69 11.14 -3.97 -1.72
N ALA A 70 10.21 -3.78 -0.78
CA ALA A 70 9.75 -2.46 -0.38
C ALA A 70 10.85 -1.65 0.34
N ALA A 71 11.84 -2.30 0.96
CA ALA A 71 13.02 -1.67 1.55
C ALA A 71 12.71 -0.39 2.36
N GLY A 72 11.71 -0.47 3.24
CA GLY A 72 11.27 0.64 4.10
C GLY A 72 10.28 1.62 3.47
N LYS A 73 9.87 1.43 2.22
CA LYS A 73 9.00 2.37 1.48
C LYS A 73 7.53 1.93 1.53
N TYR A 74 6.79 2.49 2.47
CA TYR A 74 5.35 2.28 2.65
C TYR A 74 4.52 2.44 1.36
N ARG A 75 4.79 3.48 0.56
CA ARG A 75 4.07 3.72 -0.69
C ARG A 75 4.25 2.59 -1.70
N LEU A 76 5.48 2.09 -1.86
CA LEU A 76 5.75 0.99 -2.79
C LEU A 76 5.03 -0.28 -2.36
N LEU A 77 5.09 -0.62 -1.06
CA LEU A 77 4.41 -1.79 -0.52
C LEU A 77 2.90 -1.73 -0.78
N ILE A 78 2.26 -0.60 -0.48
CA ILE A 78 0.81 -0.42 -0.68
C ILE A 78 0.44 -0.46 -2.17
N SER A 79 1.23 0.15 -3.05
CA SER A 79 1.01 0.11 -4.50
C SER A 79 1.08 -1.33 -5.04
N LEU A 80 2.13 -2.07 -4.68
CA LEU A 80 2.30 -3.47 -5.10
C LEU A 80 1.17 -4.37 -4.57
N LEU A 81 0.76 -4.15 -3.32
CA LEU A 81 -0.38 -4.86 -2.74
C LEU A 81 -1.68 -4.55 -3.49
N ALA A 82 -1.94 -3.27 -3.79
CA ALA A 82 -3.15 -2.87 -4.50
C ALA A 82 -3.23 -3.52 -5.89
N GLU A 83 -2.12 -3.54 -6.64
CA GLU A 83 -2.02 -4.20 -7.93
C GLU A 83 -2.30 -5.71 -7.81
N GLY A 84 -1.68 -6.38 -6.84
CA GLY A 84 -1.91 -7.81 -6.57
C GLY A 84 -3.37 -8.13 -6.21
N VAL A 85 -4.01 -7.27 -5.43
CA VAL A 85 -5.42 -7.41 -5.04
C VAL A 85 -6.37 -7.23 -6.24
N VAL A 86 -6.07 -6.31 -7.15
CA VAL A 86 -6.87 -6.13 -8.37
C VAL A 86 -6.77 -7.35 -9.28
N LEU A 87 -5.56 -7.88 -9.48
CA LEU A 87 -5.32 -9.05 -10.33
C LEU A 87 -6.03 -10.30 -9.80
N THR A 88 -5.95 -10.56 -8.49
CA THR A 88 -6.60 -11.71 -7.86
C THR A 88 -8.13 -11.59 -7.90
N ARG A 89 -8.68 -10.39 -7.73
CA ARG A 89 -10.12 -10.13 -7.88
C ARG A 89 -10.61 -10.34 -9.31
N ALA A 90 -9.82 -9.98 -10.33
CA ALA A 90 -10.13 -10.26 -11.72
C ALA A 90 -10.18 -11.77 -11.99
N LYS A 91 -9.15 -12.52 -11.55
CA LYS A 91 -9.12 -13.99 -11.68
C LYS A 91 -10.28 -14.69 -10.98
N LEU A 92 -10.67 -14.21 -9.79
CA LEU A 92 -11.81 -14.78 -9.07
C LEU A 92 -13.13 -14.57 -9.84
N ARG A 93 -13.30 -13.42 -10.49
CA ARG A 93 -14.47 -13.14 -11.34
C ARG A 93 -14.53 -14.06 -12.55
N GLU A 94 -13.41 -14.27 -13.23
CA GLU A 94 -13.33 -15.18 -14.38
C GLU A 94 -13.66 -16.63 -13.96
N ALA A 95 -13.08 -17.10 -12.85
CA ALA A 95 -13.36 -18.44 -12.33
C ALA A 95 -14.84 -18.64 -11.96
N LEU A 96 -15.48 -17.62 -11.38
CA LEU A 96 -16.91 -17.64 -11.08
C LEU A 96 -17.77 -17.63 -12.36
N ALA A 97 -17.38 -16.85 -13.38
CA ALA A 97 -18.08 -16.82 -14.66
C ALA A 97 -18.07 -18.19 -15.34
N VAL A 98 -16.90 -18.82 -15.45
CA VAL A 98 -16.74 -20.17 -16.01
C VAL A 98 -17.53 -21.21 -15.22
N LYS A 99 -17.52 -21.13 -13.88
CA LYS A 99 -18.29 -22.05 -13.04
C LYS A 99 -19.79 -21.89 -13.24
N ASN A 100 -20.29 -20.66 -13.38
CA ASN A 100 -21.70 -20.38 -13.61
C ASN A 100 -22.16 -20.84 -15.00
N GLU A 101 -21.34 -20.66 -16.03
CA GLU A 101 -21.62 -21.14 -17.39
C GLU A 101 -21.73 -22.67 -17.41
N ARG A 102 -20.78 -23.38 -16.79
CA ARG A 102 -20.82 -24.85 -16.67
C ARG A 102 -22.01 -25.38 -15.86
N LEU A 103 -22.49 -24.62 -14.88
CA LEU A 103 -23.70 -24.97 -14.13
C LEU A 103 -24.96 -24.75 -14.98
N GLY A 104 -24.99 -23.73 -15.83
CA GLY A 104 -26.07 -23.49 -16.79
C GLY A 104 -26.18 -24.60 -17.83
N GLU A 105 -25.05 -25.00 -18.44
CA GLU A 105 -25.01 -26.12 -19.39
C GLU A 105 -25.47 -27.44 -18.76
N ALA A 106 -25.06 -27.70 -17.51
CA ALA A 106 -25.46 -28.91 -16.80
C ALA A 106 -26.95 -28.93 -16.43
N LEU A 107 -27.56 -27.77 -16.19
CA LEU A 107 -29.00 -27.64 -15.90
C LEU A 107 -29.86 -27.72 -17.16
N GLU A 108 -29.39 -27.24 -18.32
CA GLU A 108 -30.10 -27.38 -19.60
C GLU A 108 -29.99 -28.80 -20.19
N SER A 109 -29.02 -29.61 -19.73
CA SER A 109 -28.86 -31.02 -20.14
C SER A 109 -29.71 -32.03 -19.36
N LEU A 110 -30.54 -31.56 -18.41
CA LEU A 110 -31.41 -32.34 -17.52
C LEU A 110 -32.88 -32.18 -17.91
#